data_AF-A0A1Q5TLZ9-F1
#
_entry.id   AF-A0A1Q5TLZ9-F1
#
_cell.length_a   1.000
_cell.length_b   1.000
_cell.length_c   1.000
_cell.angle_alpha   90.00
_cell.angle_beta   90.00
_cell.angle_gamma   90.00
#
_symmetry.space_group_name_H-M   'P 1'
#
loop_
_entity.id
_entity.type
_entity.pdbx_description
1 polymer ?
#
loop_
_entity_poly.entity_id
_entity_poly.type
_entity_poly.pdbx_seq_one_letter_code
_entity_poly.pdbx_strand_id
1 'polypeptide(L)' 'MIHKQRIPPYPLRMPLEVREWYEEESNKSGRSLNAEIVKILKDRMNRARGQRKNAA' A
#
# COMPACT_ATOMS: atom_id res chain seq x y z
N MET A 1 0.11 -15.23 -24.49
CA MET A 1 0.67 -14.20 -23.58
C MET A 1 -0.49 -13.60 -22.78
N ILE A 2 -0.53 -13.83 -21.46
CA ILE A 2 -1.56 -13.21 -20.59
C ILE A 2 -1.25 -11.72 -20.54
N HIS A 3 -2.11 -10.90 -21.15
CA HIS A 3 -2.00 -9.45 -21.07
C HIS A 3 -2.30 -9.07 -19.62
N LYS A 4 -1.26 -8.76 -18.83
CA LYS A 4 -1.46 -8.14 -17.53
C LYS A 4 -2.16 -6.81 -17.76
N GLN A 5 -3.47 -6.76 -17.50
CA GLN A 5 -4.22 -5.52 -17.48
C GLN A 5 -3.48 -4.55 -16.55
N ARG A 6 -3.01 -3.44 -17.12
CA ARG A 6 -2.39 -2.37 -16.33
C ARG A 6 -3.51 -1.71 -15.54
N ILE A 7 -3.62 -2.05 -14.26
CA ILE A 7 -4.58 -1.40 -13.35
C ILE A 7 -4.05 0.01 -13.09
N PRO A 8 -4.81 1.06 -13.42
CA PRO A 8 -4.39 2.43 -13.12
C PRO A 8 -4.33 2.65 -11.60
N PRO A 9 -3.45 3.52 -11.11
CA PRO A 9 -3.42 3.87 -9.69
C PRO A 9 -4.77 4.41 -9.22
N TYR A 10 -5.16 4.05 -8.00
CA TYR A 10 -6.36 4.61 -7.39
C TYR A 10 -6.12 6.08 -7.01
N PRO A 11 -7.01 7.02 -7.38
CA PRO A 11 -6.83 8.44 -7.08
C PRO A 11 -7.11 8.72 -5.59
N LEU A 12 -6.09 8.50 -4.75
CA LEU A 12 -6.15 8.77 -3.32
C LEU A 12 -5.95 10.27 -3.05
N ARG A 13 -6.94 10.90 -2.40
CA ARG A 13 -6.79 12.27 -1.88
C ARG A 13 -5.99 12.20 -0.58
N MET A 14 -4.73 12.61 -0.62
CA MET A 14 -3.80 12.56 0.49
C MET A 14 -3.40 13.99 0.91
N PRO A 15 -3.46 14.34 2.21
CA PRO A 15 -2.84 15.57 2.71
C PRO A 15 -1.36 15.63 2.36
N LEU A 16 -0.82 16.83 2.15
CA LEU A 16 0.56 17.01 1.70
C LEU A 16 1.57 16.36 2.65
N GLU A 17 1.42 16.61 3.96
CA GLU A 17 2.30 16.05 5.00
C GLU A 17 2.39 14.52 4.95
N VAL A 18 1.27 13.84 4.69
CA VAL A 18 1.21 12.38 4.64
C VAL A 18 1.89 11.88 3.38
N ARG A 19 1.72 12.61 2.27
CA ARG A 19 2.32 12.26 0.99
C ARG A 19 3.84 12.35 1.04
N GLU A 20 4.36 13.47 1.53
CA GLU A 20 5.80 13.71 1.64
C GLU A 20 6.47 12.63 2.48
N TRP A 21 5.86 12.29 3.63
CA TRP A 21 6.37 11.23 4.49
C TRP A 21 6.47 9.87 3.77
N TYR A 22 5.41 9.45 3.07
CA TYR A 22 5.44 8.18 2.34
C TYR A 22 6.33 8.21 1.09
N GLU A 23 6.50 9.37 0.44
CA GLU A 23 7.45 9.52 -0.66
C GLU A 23 8.89 9.31 -0.17
N GLU A 24 9.27 9.92 0.95
CA GLU A 24 10.57 9.70 1.59
C GLU A 24 10.80 8.23 1.94
N GLU A 25 9.82 7.58 2.57
CA GLU A 25 9.92 6.17 2.93
C GLU A 25 10.03 5.27 1.69
N SER A 26 9.29 5.58 0.61
CA SER A 26 9.36 4.84 -0.64
C SER A 26 10.73 4.99 -1.33
N ASN A 27 11.33 6.18 -1.26
CA ASN A 27 12.67 6.46 -1.78
C ASN A 27 13.74 5.65 -1.03
N LYS A 28 13.65 5.57 0.31
CA LYS A 28 14.54 4.74 1.13
C LYS A 28 14.40 3.25 0.82
N SER A 29 13.18 2.79 0.52
CA SER A 29 12.87 1.39 0.28
C SER A 29 13.08 0.92 -1.17
N GLY A 30 13.37 1.86 -2.09
CA GLY A 30 13.53 1.61 -3.52
C GLY A 30 12.22 1.25 -4.24
N ARG A 31 11.07 1.55 -3.62
CA ARG A 31 9.73 1.27 -4.17
C ARG A 31 9.10 2.54 -4.69
N SER A 32 8.16 2.41 -5.63
CA SER A 32 7.27 3.53 -5.93
C SER A 32 6.35 3.80 -4.73
N LEU A 33 5.92 5.05 -4.59
CA LEU A 33 4.92 5.45 -3.57
C LEU A 33 3.71 4.51 -3.55
N ASN A 34 3.17 4.17 -4.73
CA ASN A 34 2.05 3.25 -4.85
C ASN A 34 2.37 1.84 -4.32
N ALA A 35 3.57 1.32 -4.60
CA ALA A 35 3.98 0.00 -4.11
C ALA A 35 4.15 -0.02 -2.59
N GLU A 36 4.66 1.07 -1.98
CA GLU A 36 4.78 1.19 -0.53
C GLU A 36 3.39 1.27 0.14
N ILE A 37 2.48 2.08 -0.40
CA ILE A 37 1.10 2.18 0.10
C ILE A 37 0.40 0.81 0.03
N VAL A 38 0.50 0.10 -1.10
CA VAL A 38 -0.11 -1.23 -1.26
C VAL A 38 0.45 -2.24 -0.27
N LYS A 39 1.76 -2.20 0.02
CA LYS A 39 2.38 -3.04 1.05
C LYS A 39 1.77 -2.77 2.42
N ILE A 40 1.67 -1.51 2.83
CA ILE A 40 1.08 -1.13 4.14
C ILE A 40 -0.38 -1.58 4.25
N LEU A 41 -1.17 -1.39 3.18
CA LEU A 41 -2.55 -1.85 3.13
C LEU A 41 -2.65 -3.38 3.27
N LYS A 42 -1.78 -4.13 2.59
CA LYS A 42 -1.70 -5.59 2.71
C LYS A 42 -1.31 -6.04 4.11
N ASP A 43 -0.31 -5.40 4.71
CA ASP A 43 0.14 -5.71 6.07
C ASP A 43 -0.97 -5.50 7.08
N ARG A 44 -1.67 -4.36 7.00
CA ARG A 44 -2.83 -4.07 7.85
C ARG A 44 -3.96 -5.07 7.64
N MET A 45 -4.28 -5.40 6.38
CA MET A 45 -5.30 -6.39 6.03
C MET A 45 -4.97 -7.77 6.62
N ASN A 46 -3.73 -8.23 6.47
CA ASN A 46 -3.29 -9.53 6.97
C ASN A 46 -3.36 -9.59 8.50
N ARG A 47 -2.95 -8.52 9.20
CA ARG A 47 -3.10 -8.42 10.66
C ARG A 47 -4.58 -8.48 11.09
N ALA A 48 -5.45 -7.74 10.43
CA ALA A 48 -6.89 -7.75 10.74
C ALA A 48 -7.54 -9.13 10.48
N ARG A 49 -7.15 -9.81 9.39
CA ARG A 49 -7.59 -11.18 9.08
C ARG A 49 -7.06 -12.19 10.10
N GLY A 50 -5.80 -12.07 10.50
CA GLY A 50 -5.18 -12.92 11.52
C GLY A 50 -5.82 -12.74 12.90
N GLN A 51 -6.08 -11.50 13.32
CA GLN A 51 -6.78 -11.21 14.58
C GLN A 51 -8.19 -11.82 14.62
N ARG A 52 -8.95 -11.72 13.51
CA ARG A 52 -10.28 -12.35 13.41
C ARG A 52 -10.24 -13.88 13.51
N LYS A 53 -9.18 -14.53 13.00
CA LYS A 53 -9.05 -15.99 13.07
C LYS A 53 -8.70 -16.52 14.46
N ASN A 54 -8.05 -15.71 15.30
CA ASN A 54 -7.65 -16.11 16.67
C ASN A 54 -8.66 -15.68 17.75
N ALA A 55 -9.72 -14.97 17.37
CA ALA A 55 -10.76 -14.46 18.28
C ALA A 55 -12.06 -15.29 18.24
N ALA A 56 -12.05 -16.45 17.57
CA ALA A 56 -13.17 -17.38 17.42
C ALA A 56 -12.84 -18.72 18.05
#